data_AF-A0A4R0XLY5-F1
#
_entry.id   AF-A0A4R0XLY5-F1
#
_cell.length_a   1.000
_cell.length_b   1.000
_cell.length_c   1.000
_cell.angle_alpha   90.00
_cell.angle_beta   90.00
_cell.angle_gamma   90.00
#
_symmetry.space_group_name_H-M   'P 1'
#
loop_
_entity.id
_entity.type
_entity.pdbx_description
1 polymer ?
#
loop_
_entity_poly.entity_id
_entity_poly.type
_entity_poly.pdbx_seq_one_letter_code
_entity_poly.pdbx_strand_id
1 'polypeptide(L)'
;MKLKSKTLNILKKQGKLKDYNNLFANKQTRFLLTKIINILNPNANPDETAKLEMGLIKNEADMYIEGAKKIIEITGANEYEAADWESFGRYLYFVFQTGVFYHNKKNNVENIFINGDYVELNIEKKMLFNKFVDSLKVTSIDHNHLIKEILKVVL
;
A
#
# COMPACT_ATOMS: atom_id res chain seq x y z
N MET A 1 -11.50 0.74 -10.94
CA MET A 1 -11.19 -0.70 -10.99
C MET A 1 -12.44 -1.50 -10.61
N LYS A 2 -12.90 -2.46 -11.44
CA LYS A 2 -14.02 -3.34 -11.08
C LYS A 2 -13.53 -4.36 -10.04
N LEU A 3 -14.25 -4.54 -8.94
CA LEU A 3 -13.97 -5.61 -7.97
C LEU A 3 -13.99 -6.96 -8.72
N LYS A 4 -13.05 -7.86 -8.39
CA LYS A 4 -13.13 -9.26 -8.87
C LYS A 4 -14.50 -9.83 -8.46
N SER A 5 -15.13 -10.58 -9.36
CA SER A 5 -16.54 -11.01 -9.22
C SER A 5 -16.80 -11.74 -7.89
N LYS A 6 -15.82 -12.53 -7.42
CA LYS A 6 -15.90 -13.29 -6.17
C LYS A 6 -16.02 -12.40 -4.94
N THR A 7 -15.15 -11.39 -4.80
CA THR A 7 -15.16 -10.44 -3.67
C THR A 7 -16.42 -9.57 -3.67
N LEU A 8 -16.86 -9.13 -4.86
CA LEU A 8 -18.10 -8.37 -5.01
C LEU A 8 -19.32 -9.15 -4.51
N ASN A 9 -19.41 -10.44 -4.83
CA ASN A 9 -20.53 -11.29 -4.44
C ASN A 9 -20.57 -11.54 -2.92
N ILE A 10 -19.41 -11.72 -2.28
CA ILE A 10 -19.30 -11.88 -0.82
C ILE A 10 -19.78 -10.61 -0.10
N LEU A 11 -19.33 -9.44 -0.54
CA LEU A 11 -19.70 -8.15 0.08
C LEU A 11 -21.19 -7.82 -0.08
N LYS A 12 -21.79 -8.17 -1.22
CA LYS A 12 -23.25 -8.04 -1.44
C LYS A 12 -24.03 -8.97 -0.52
N LYS A 13 -23.64 -10.25 -0.44
CA LYS A 13 -24.32 -11.25 0.39
C LYS A 13 -24.33 -10.87 1.87
N GLN A 14 -23.29 -10.19 2.35
CA GLN A 14 -23.15 -9.77 3.74
C GLN A 14 -23.75 -8.40 4.05
N GLY A 15 -24.35 -7.69 3.07
CA GLY A 15 -24.86 -6.32 3.26
C GLY A 15 -23.78 -5.26 3.46
N LYS A 16 -22.49 -5.63 3.42
CA LYS A 16 -21.34 -4.75 3.71
C LYS A 16 -20.88 -3.93 2.52
N LEU A 17 -21.51 -4.04 1.35
CA LEU A 17 -21.05 -3.35 0.14
C LEU A 17 -21.11 -1.82 0.26
N LYS A 18 -22.10 -1.28 0.96
CA LYS A 18 -22.25 0.17 1.16
C LYS A 18 -21.16 0.70 2.10
N ASP A 19 -20.95 0.02 3.22
CA ASP A 19 -19.88 0.32 4.17
C ASP A 19 -18.52 0.16 3.51
N TYR A 20 -18.33 -0.89 2.71
CA TYR A 20 -17.17 -1.08 1.86
C TYR A 20 -16.99 0.14 0.94
N ASN A 21 -17.98 0.52 0.14
CA ASN A 21 -17.84 1.65 -0.77
C ASN A 21 -17.54 2.99 -0.06
N ASN A 22 -18.10 3.20 1.13
CA ASN A 22 -17.86 4.38 1.95
C ASN A 22 -16.48 4.38 2.62
N LEU A 23 -16.08 3.24 3.21
CA LEU A 23 -14.76 3.04 3.84
C LEU A 23 -13.62 3.04 2.81
N PHE A 24 -13.91 2.65 1.58
CA PHE A 24 -12.94 2.49 0.50
C PHE A 24 -13.10 3.55 -0.58
N ALA A 25 -13.46 4.81 -0.28
CA ALA A 25 -13.59 5.86 -1.29
C ALA A 25 -12.30 6.06 -2.14
N ASN A 26 -11.12 5.77 -1.57
CA ASN A 26 -9.82 5.71 -2.27
C ASN A 26 -9.34 4.27 -2.49
N LYS A 27 -10.14 3.47 -3.22
CA LYS A 27 -9.92 2.04 -3.48
C LYS A 27 -8.50 1.71 -3.97
N GLN A 28 -7.94 2.53 -4.85
CA GLN A 28 -6.72 2.17 -5.58
C GLN A 28 -5.50 2.00 -4.66
N THR A 29 -5.38 2.85 -3.65
CA THR A 29 -4.19 2.88 -2.78
C THR A 29 -4.22 1.80 -1.71
N ARG A 30 -5.42 1.34 -1.28
CA ARG A 30 -5.53 0.20 -0.36
C ARG A 30 -5.37 -1.16 -1.06
N PHE A 31 -5.59 -1.23 -2.38
CA PHE A 31 -5.22 -2.41 -3.18
C PHE A 31 -3.72 -2.48 -3.48
N LEU A 32 -2.96 -1.45 -3.15
CA LEU A 32 -1.54 -1.36 -3.49
C LEU A 32 -0.75 -2.52 -2.85
N LEU A 33 -0.96 -2.77 -1.56
CA LEU A 33 -0.30 -3.85 -0.83
C LEU A 33 -0.67 -5.23 -1.40
N THR A 34 -1.95 -5.46 -1.70
CA THR A 34 -2.42 -6.69 -2.36
C THR A 34 -1.80 -6.88 -3.75
N LYS A 35 -1.65 -5.81 -4.53
CA LYS A 35 -1.02 -5.89 -5.85
C LYS A 35 0.46 -6.23 -5.71
N ILE A 36 1.15 -5.62 -4.77
CA ILE A 36 2.54 -5.95 -4.45
C ILE A 36 2.65 -7.43 -4.07
N ILE A 37 1.81 -7.92 -3.15
CA ILE A 37 1.75 -9.35 -2.78
C ILE A 37 1.55 -10.25 -4.00
N ASN A 38 0.59 -9.94 -4.88
CA ASN A 38 0.34 -10.77 -6.08
C ASN A 38 1.51 -10.76 -7.07
N ILE A 39 2.30 -9.67 -7.12
CA ILE A 39 3.48 -9.62 -7.99
C ILE A 39 4.62 -10.44 -7.38
N LEU A 40 4.83 -10.34 -6.06
CA LEU A 40 5.89 -11.06 -5.35
C LEU A 40 5.59 -12.55 -5.21
N ASN A 41 4.32 -12.90 -5.02
CA ASN A 41 3.85 -14.27 -4.97
C ASN A 41 2.48 -14.39 -5.66
N PRO A 42 2.43 -14.75 -6.95
CA PRO A 42 1.19 -14.94 -7.70
C PRO A 42 0.27 -16.03 -7.14
N ASN A 43 0.81 -16.92 -6.29
CA ASN A 43 0.08 -18.01 -5.66
C ASN A 43 -0.28 -17.70 -4.19
N ALA A 44 -0.09 -16.46 -3.73
CA ALA A 44 -0.43 -16.04 -2.38
C ALA A 44 -1.88 -16.40 -2.04
N ASN A 45 -2.11 -16.81 -0.79
CA ASN A 45 -3.43 -17.22 -0.34
C ASN A 45 -4.43 -16.05 -0.45
N PRO A 46 -5.51 -16.19 -1.26
CA PRO A 46 -6.50 -15.13 -1.42
C PRO A 46 -7.18 -14.71 -0.11
N ASP A 47 -7.33 -15.61 0.84
CA ASP A 47 -8.01 -15.33 2.12
C ASP A 47 -7.11 -14.51 3.06
N GLU A 48 -5.80 -14.74 3.06
CA GLU A 48 -4.84 -13.94 3.83
C GLU A 48 -4.70 -12.54 3.26
N THR A 49 -4.66 -12.45 1.93
CA THR A 49 -4.66 -11.18 1.21
C THR A 49 -5.93 -10.38 1.49
N ALA A 50 -7.10 -11.03 1.49
CA ALA A 50 -8.37 -10.39 1.83
C ALA A 50 -8.42 -9.93 3.30
N LYS A 51 -7.87 -10.73 4.23
CA LYS A 51 -7.75 -10.33 5.65
C LYS A 51 -6.86 -9.10 5.81
N LEU A 52 -5.75 -9.02 5.06
CA LEU A 52 -4.89 -7.84 5.03
C LEU A 52 -5.70 -6.62 4.59
N GLU A 53 -6.38 -6.68 3.44
CA GLU A 53 -7.22 -5.58 2.94
C GLU A 53 -8.27 -5.11 3.94
N MET A 54 -8.92 -6.05 4.63
CA MET A 54 -9.89 -5.76 5.68
C MET A 54 -9.23 -5.17 6.94
N GLY A 55 -7.95 -5.48 7.20
CA GLY A 55 -7.17 -4.94 8.30
C GLY A 55 -6.73 -3.49 8.07
N LEU A 56 -6.64 -3.04 6.81
CA LEU A 56 -6.29 -1.66 6.42
C LEU A 56 -7.39 -0.62 6.73
N ILE A 57 -8.29 -0.91 7.69
CA ILE A 57 -9.44 -0.06 8.07
C ILE A 57 -9.14 0.73 9.37
N LYS A 58 -7.99 0.52 10.00
CA LYS A 58 -7.54 1.29 11.18
C LYS A 58 -6.63 2.44 10.74
N ASN A 59 -6.24 3.32 11.68
CA ASN A 59 -5.43 4.54 11.51
C ASN A 59 -4.67 4.65 10.16
N GLU A 60 -4.84 5.77 9.46
CA GLU A 60 -4.46 5.90 8.06
C GLU A 60 -2.97 5.73 7.77
N ALA A 61 -2.10 6.18 8.68
CA ALA A 61 -0.66 5.97 8.57
C ALA A 61 -0.29 4.51 8.90
N ASP A 62 -0.81 3.98 10.00
CA ASP A 62 -0.52 2.63 10.48
C ASP A 62 -0.98 1.57 9.48
N MET A 63 -2.03 1.84 8.70
CA MET A 63 -2.50 0.90 7.67
C MET A 63 -1.37 0.52 6.72
N TYR A 64 -0.56 1.47 6.29
CA TYR A 64 0.49 1.20 5.31
C TYR A 64 1.74 0.61 5.96
N ILE A 65 2.09 1.05 7.17
CA ILE A 65 3.26 0.54 7.90
C ILE A 65 3.05 -0.93 8.29
N GLU A 66 1.96 -1.20 9.02
CA GLU A 66 1.65 -2.55 9.47
C GLU A 66 1.27 -3.46 8.30
N GLY A 67 0.64 -2.88 7.27
CA GLY A 67 0.32 -3.60 6.05
C GLY A 67 1.55 -4.02 5.25
N ALA A 68 2.56 -3.15 5.15
CA ALA A 68 3.82 -3.45 4.46
C ALA A 68 4.62 -4.54 5.17
N LYS A 69 4.68 -4.51 6.51
CA LYS A 69 5.37 -5.55 7.32
C LYS A 69 4.80 -6.95 7.07
N LYS A 70 3.49 -7.06 6.82
CA LYS A 70 2.81 -8.34 6.55
C LYS A 70 3.02 -8.90 5.15
N ILE A 71 3.62 -8.13 4.22
CA ILE A 71 3.85 -8.61 2.86
C ILE A 71 4.76 -9.84 2.86
N ILE A 72 5.81 -9.85 3.69
CA ILE A 72 6.72 -11.01 3.74
C ILE A 72 6.02 -12.24 4.31
N GLU A 73 5.24 -12.07 5.38
CA GLU A 73 4.50 -13.17 6.00
C GLU A 73 3.59 -13.89 4.99
N ILE A 74 2.93 -13.11 4.12
CA ILE A 74 1.99 -13.64 3.11
C ILE A 74 2.73 -14.19 1.89
N THR A 75 3.83 -13.57 1.48
CA THR A 75 4.56 -13.96 0.26
C THR A 75 5.52 -15.12 0.50
N GLY A 76 6.02 -15.31 1.73
CA GLY A 76 7.05 -16.30 2.08
C GLY A 76 8.42 -15.99 1.49
N ALA A 77 8.63 -14.76 1.02
CA ALA A 77 9.82 -14.34 0.28
C ALA A 77 10.96 -13.99 1.26
N ASN A 78 11.67 -15.01 1.73
CA ASN A 78 12.78 -14.92 2.69
C ASN A 78 13.90 -13.99 2.20
N GLU A 79 14.06 -13.83 0.90
CA GLU A 79 15.01 -12.91 0.28
C GLU A 79 14.75 -11.42 0.62
N TYR A 80 13.55 -11.07 1.06
CA TYR A 80 13.17 -9.71 1.44
C TYR A 80 12.99 -9.49 2.94
N GLU A 81 13.29 -10.50 3.77
CA GLU A 81 13.11 -10.46 5.23
C GLU A 81 13.85 -9.28 5.89
N ALA A 82 15.00 -8.89 5.34
CA ALA A 82 15.82 -7.80 5.86
C ALA A 82 15.42 -6.40 5.38
N ALA A 83 14.42 -6.28 4.49
CA ALA A 83 14.04 -4.99 3.94
C ALA A 83 13.31 -4.11 4.97
N ASP A 84 13.52 -2.79 4.91
CA ASP A 84 12.87 -1.80 5.76
C ASP A 84 11.45 -1.51 5.27
N TRP A 85 10.57 -2.48 5.49
CA TRP A 85 9.14 -2.40 5.15
C TRP A 85 8.41 -1.29 5.90
N GLU A 86 8.92 -0.85 7.05
CA GLU A 86 8.38 0.30 7.74
C GLU A 86 8.59 1.59 6.95
N SER A 87 9.82 1.83 6.47
CA SER A 87 10.11 2.97 5.60
C SER A 87 9.29 2.92 4.31
N PHE A 88 9.09 1.74 3.75
CA PHE A 88 8.20 1.56 2.60
C PHE A 88 6.75 1.92 2.91
N GLY A 89 6.21 1.45 4.04
CA GLY A 89 4.86 1.79 4.48
C GLY A 89 4.66 3.29 4.71
N ARG A 90 5.64 3.97 5.33
CA ARG A 90 5.64 5.43 5.47
C ARG A 90 5.65 6.12 4.12
N TYR A 91 6.51 5.68 3.19
CA TYR A 91 6.52 6.18 1.81
C TYR A 91 5.15 6.07 1.13
N LEU A 92 4.48 4.91 1.23
CA LEU A 92 3.15 4.70 0.68
C LEU A 92 2.09 5.62 1.29
N TYR A 93 2.20 5.92 2.59
CA TYR A 93 1.34 6.89 3.25
C TYR A 93 1.50 8.29 2.66
N PHE A 94 2.73 8.79 2.45
CA PHE A 94 2.95 10.09 1.79
C PHE A 94 2.44 10.12 0.34
N VAL A 95 2.61 9.02 -0.42
CA VAL A 95 2.04 8.88 -1.77
C VAL A 95 0.51 8.99 -1.73
N PHE A 96 -0.13 8.31 -0.78
CA PHE A 96 -1.57 8.41 -0.56
C PHE A 96 -2.01 9.83 -0.26
N GLN A 97 -1.40 10.50 0.73
CA GLN A 97 -1.75 11.86 1.13
C GLN A 97 -1.65 12.85 -0.02
N THR A 98 -0.58 12.74 -0.82
CA THR A 98 -0.39 13.55 -2.03
C THR A 98 -1.51 13.27 -3.07
N GLY A 99 -1.86 12.00 -3.28
CA GLY A 99 -2.88 11.60 -4.26
C GLY A 99 -4.30 12.03 -3.90
N VAL A 100 -4.61 12.18 -2.62
CA VAL A 100 -5.94 12.59 -2.14
C VAL A 100 -6.05 14.07 -1.79
N PHE A 101 -4.95 14.83 -1.90
CA PHE A 101 -4.88 16.23 -1.49
C PHE A 101 -6.04 17.10 -2.01
N TYR A 102 -6.25 17.15 -3.33
CA TYR A 102 -7.32 17.98 -3.92
C TYR A 102 -8.72 17.52 -3.51
N HIS A 103 -8.89 16.21 -3.30
CA HIS A 103 -10.15 15.66 -2.82
C HIS A 103 -10.41 16.04 -1.36
N ASN A 104 -9.40 15.90 -0.48
CA ASN A 104 -9.50 16.28 0.93
C ASN A 104 -9.77 17.78 1.07
N LYS A 105 -9.05 18.62 0.31
CA LYS A 105 -9.27 20.07 0.25
C LYS A 105 -10.70 20.43 -0.17
N LYS A 106 -11.27 19.75 -1.18
CA LYS A 106 -12.65 19.99 -1.64
C LYS A 106 -13.70 19.63 -0.57
N ASN A 107 -13.41 18.63 0.27
CA ASN A 107 -14.34 18.11 1.27
C ASN A 107 -14.03 18.57 2.70
N ASN A 108 -13.10 19.52 2.88
CA ASN A 108 -12.63 19.99 4.19
C ASN A 108 -12.16 18.86 5.12
N VAL A 109 -11.51 17.84 4.55
CA VAL A 109 -10.86 16.77 5.30
C VAL A 109 -9.40 17.17 5.51
N GLU A 110 -8.87 16.90 6.69
CA GLU A 110 -7.46 17.16 7.02
C GLU A 110 -6.54 16.32 6.11
N ASN A 111 -5.37 16.87 5.78
CA ASN A 111 -4.35 16.21 4.99
C ASN A 111 -3.00 16.72 5.49
N ILE A 112 -2.01 15.84 5.60
CA ILE A 112 -0.67 16.25 6.04
C ILE A 112 0.03 17.13 5.00
N PHE A 113 -0.40 17.04 3.75
CA PHE A 113 0.14 17.80 2.64
C PHE A 113 -0.57 19.16 2.55
N ILE A 114 0.20 20.23 2.69
CA ILE A 114 -0.25 21.60 2.42
C ILE A 114 0.60 22.21 1.30
N ASN A 115 0.07 23.14 0.51
CA ASN A 115 0.84 23.68 -0.62
C ASN A 115 2.20 24.31 -0.22
N GLY A 116 2.39 24.68 1.06
CA GLY A 116 3.63 25.26 1.58
C GLY A 116 4.72 24.25 1.94
N ASP A 117 4.41 22.97 2.18
CA ASP A 117 5.37 21.95 2.64
C ASP A 117 5.76 20.94 1.54
N TYR A 118 5.27 21.14 0.31
CA TYR A 118 5.49 20.25 -0.84
C TYR A 118 6.94 19.79 -1.01
N VAL A 119 7.89 20.73 -0.87
CA VAL A 119 9.31 20.45 -1.06
C VAL A 119 9.84 19.53 0.05
N GLU A 120 9.51 19.84 1.30
CA GLU A 120 9.94 19.07 2.48
C GLU A 120 9.35 17.66 2.45
N LEU A 121 8.04 17.55 2.21
CA LEU A 121 7.35 16.25 2.09
C LEU A 121 7.89 15.41 0.93
N ASN A 122 8.25 16.02 -0.19
CA ASN A 122 8.86 15.29 -1.30
C ASN A 122 10.27 14.80 -0.96
N ILE A 123 11.06 15.57 -0.20
CA ILE A 123 12.38 15.15 0.27
C ILE A 123 12.22 13.95 1.20
N GLU A 124 11.35 14.06 2.21
CA GLU A 124 11.08 12.97 3.16
C GLU A 124 10.59 11.71 2.43
N LYS A 125 9.63 11.85 1.52
CA LYS A 125 9.12 10.75 0.69
C LYS A 125 10.24 10.06 -0.10
N LYS A 126 11.17 10.82 -0.71
CA LYS A 126 12.32 10.25 -1.43
C LYS A 126 13.29 9.55 -0.49
N MET A 127 13.58 10.13 0.68
CA MET A 127 14.46 9.53 1.68
C MET A 127 13.92 8.20 2.19
N LEU A 128 12.61 8.12 2.48
CA LEU A 128 11.96 6.88 2.91
C LEU A 128 12.03 5.78 1.85
N PHE A 129 11.83 6.14 0.58
CA PHE A 129 11.96 5.19 -0.51
C PHE A 129 13.41 4.70 -0.69
N ASN A 130 14.39 5.60 -0.63
CA ASN A 130 15.80 5.22 -0.72
C ASN A 130 16.21 4.32 0.44
N LYS A 131 15.77 4.63 1.67
CA LYS A 131 16.04 3.79 2.84
C LYS A 131 15.50 2.37 2.67
N PHE A 132 14.31 2.23 2.09
CA PHE A 132 13.77 0.91 1.72
C PHE A 132 14.66 0.24 0.65
N VAL A 133 15.01 0.93 -0.43
CA VAL A 133 15.86 0.36 -1.49
C VAL A 133 17.22 -0.08 -0.96
N ASP A 134 17.90 0.76 -0.18
CA ASP A 134 19.22 0.50 0.37
C ASP A 134 19.24 -0.67 1.36
N SER A 135 18.09 -0.98 1.98
CA SER A 135 17.93 -2.12 2.89
C SER A 135 17.80 -3.47 2.18
N LEU A 136 17.53 -3.47 0.87
CA LEU A 136 17.43 -4.71 0.09
C LEU A 136 18.82 -5.31 -0.11
N LYS A 137 18.96 -6.63 0.04
CA LYS A 137 20.24 -7.30 -0.18
C LYS A 137 20.71 -7.10 -1.64
N VAL A 138 21.93 -6.59 -1.82
CA VAL A 138 22.52 -6.19 -3.12
C VAL A 138 22.83 -7.40 -4.03
N THR A 139 22.83 -8.63 -3.47
CA THR A 139 23.35 -9.82 -4.14
C THR A 139 22.33 -10.65 -4.92
N SER A 140 21.05 -10.26 -5.00
CA SER A 140 20.09 -10.97 -5.85
C SER A 140 19.80 -10.18 -7.12
N ILE A 141 19.73 -10.89 -8.26
CA ILE A 141 19.15 -10.39 -9.52
C ILE A 141 17.73 -9.81 -9.27
N ASP A 142 17.11 -10.24 -8.17
CA ASP A 142 15.80 -9.83 -7.68
C ASP A 142 15.77 -8.43 -7.04
N HIS A 143 16.91 -7.83 -6.66
CA HIS A 143 16.97 -6.46 -6.12
C HIS A 143 16.42 -5.44 -7.14
N ASN A 144 16.86 -5.55 -8.40
CA ASN A 144 16.35 -4.73 -9.50
C ASN A 144 14.94 -5.15 -9.93
N HIS A 145 14.57 -6.43 -9.75
CA HIS A 145 13.25 -6.94 -10.10
C HIS A 145 12.19 -6.40 -9.15
N LEU A 146 12.40 -6.54 -7.84
CA LEU A 146 11.53 -6.02 -6.79
C LEU A 146 11.30 -4.51 -6.93
N ILE A 147 12.37 -3.73 -7.10
CA ILE A 147 12.27 -2.28 -7.28
C ILE A 147 11.46 -1.96 -8.54
N LYS A 148 11.75 -2.61 -9.68
CA LYS A 148 10.97 -2.40 -10.91
C LYS A 148 9.50 -2.79 -10.75
N GLU A 149 9.22 -3.91 -10.10
CA GLU A 149 7.87 -4.43 -9.92
C GLU A 149 7.05 -3.58 -8.94
N ILE A 150 7.64 -3.14 -7.82
CA ILE A 150 6.97 -2.21 -6.88
C ILE A 150 6.77 -0.84 -7.54
N LEU A 151 7.80 -0.29 -8.20
CA LEU A 151 7.71 1.02 -8.85
C LEU A 151 6.63 1.07 -9.94
N LYS A 152 6.41 -0.03 -10.69
CA LYS A 152 5.32 -0.13 -11.70
C LYS A 152 3.91 0.06 -11.13
N VAL A 153 3.72 -0.14 -9.83
CA VAL A 153 2.39 -0.05 -9.18
C VAL A 153 2.24 1.25 -8.39
N VAL A 154 3.34 1.79 -7.87
CA VAL A 154 3.31 2.98 -7.00
C VAL A 154 3.50 4.30 -7.78
N LEU A 155 4.28 4.31 -8.86
CA LEU A 155 4.49 5.47 -9.75
C LEU A 155 3.63 5.38 -11.01
#